data_AF-X1J3X2-F1
#
_entry.id   AF-X1J3X2-F1
#
_cell.length_a   1.000
_cell.length_b   1.000
_cell.length_c   1.000
_cell.angle_alpha   90.00
_cell.angle_beta   90.00
_cell.angle_gamma   90.00
#
_symmetry.space_group_name_H-M   'P 1'
#
loop_
_entity.id
_entity.type
_entity.pdbx_description
1 polymer ?
#
loop_
_entity_poly.entity_id
_entity_poly.type
_entity_poly.pdbx_seq_one_letter_code
_entity_poly.pdbx_strand_id
1 'polypeptide(L)'
;FFAAGYTLPPLRMKKRFLLNNIWQGVARGMLPVVYVSLAYPEYLNLAVPYGFVLAIWVTANQTSKDFGDEVGDLAYGIKSLPVTLGPRRAIIFMAVTTLSSFGVLNALILKGYLPGALTWVNLLSLPSALILYGLIRGLKFKYGENNLSWICFYGTLGLWYILPTLLI
;
A
#
# COMPACT_ATOMS: atom_id res chain seq x y z
N PHE A 1 -12.54 6.86 -12.95
CA PHE A 1 -13.35 5.77 -12.34
C PHE A 1 -13.01 5.54 -10.87
N PHE A 2 -11.79 5.13 -10.50
CA PHE A 2 -11.45 4.77 -9.11
C PHE A 2 -11.73 5.91 -8.10
N ALA A 3 -11.32 7.15 -8.38
CA ALA A 3 -11.62 8.28 -7.49
C ALA A 3 -13.14 8.52 -7.32
N ALA A 4 -13.91 8.44 -8.41
CA ALA A 4 -15.36 8.62 -8.40
C ALA A 4 -16.07 7.47 -7.66
N GLY A 5 -15.76 6.21 -7.98
CA GLY A 5 -16.36 5.03 -7.35
C GLY A 5 -16.00 4.86 -5.87
N TYR A 6 -14.89 5.46 -5.43
CA TYR A 6 -14.52 5.52 -4.03
C TYR A 6 -15.51 6.34 -3.19
N THR A 7 -16.01 7.45 -3.74
CA THR A 7 -16.72 8.50 -3.00
C THR A 7 -18.21 8.58 -3.34
N LEU A 8 -18.57 8.41 -4.62
CA LEU A 8 -19.93 8.61 -5.14
C LEU A 8 -20.80 7.34 -5.04
N PRO A 9 -22.13 7.49 -4.87
CA PRO A 9 -23.08 6.41 -5.13
C PRO A 9 -22.97 5.88 -6.56
N PRO A 10 -23.28 4.60 -6.83
CA PRO A 10 -23.74 3.57 -5.88
C PRO A 10 -22.60 2.81 -5.17
N LEU A 11 -21.36 2.96 -5.63
CA LEU A 11 -20.25 2.12 -5.17
C LEU A 11 -19.80 2.47 -3.74
N ARG A 12 -19.52 3.76 -3.48
CA ARG A 12 -19.04 4.32 -2.20
C ARG A 12 -18.05 3.38 -1.50
N MET A 13 -16.98 2.99 -2.19
CA MET A 13 -16.06 1.96 -1.70
C MET A 13 -15.44 2.30 -0.33
N LYS A 14 -15.33 3.58 0.02
CA LYS A 14 -14.90 4.02 1.36
C LYS A 14 -15.74 3.47 2.53
N LYS A 15 -17.02 3.14 2.29
CA LYS A 15 -17.92 2.55 3.30
C LYS A 15 -17.87 1.02 3.33
N ARG A 16 -17.08 0.39 2.46
CA ARG A 16 -16.92 -1.06 2.37
C ARG A 16 -15.59 -1.45 2.98
N PHE A 17 -15.64 -2.23 4.04
CA PHE A 17 -14.52 -2.61 4.91
C PHE A 17 -13.17 -2.82 4.20
N LEU A 18 -12.94 -4.02 3.65
CA LEU A 18 -11.67 -4.34 3.01
C LEU A 18 -11.55 -3.73 1.60
N LEU A 19 -12.69 -3.55 0.94
CA LEU A 19 -12.76 -3.02 -0.42
C LEU A 19 -12.26 -1.58 -0.49
N ASN A 20 -12.40 -0.77 0.55
CA ASN A 20 -11.79 0.57 0.63
C ASN A 20 -10.27 0.48 0.36
N ASN A 21 -9.58 -0.37 1.12
CA ASN A 21 -8.13 -0.45 1.08
C ASN A 21 -7.63 -1.16 -0.18
N ILE A 22 -8.32 -2.22 -0.64
CA ILE A 22 -8.00 -2.87 -1.92
C ILE A 22 -8.16 -1.88 -3.07
N TRP A 23 -9.23 -1.08 -3.06
CA TRP A 23 -9.48 -0.08 -4.09
C TRP A 23 -8.39 0.98 -4.15
N GLN A 24 -7.91 1.44 -2.99
CA GLN A 24 -6.76 2.34 -2.92
C GLN A 24 -5.45 1.64 -3.31
N GLY A 25 -5.27 0.37 -2.96
CA GLY A 25 -4.14 -0.45 -3.36
C GLY A 25 -4.02 -0.57 -4.87
N VAL A 26 -5.13 -0.83 -5.56
CA VAL A 26 -5.15 -0.85 -7.04
C VAL A 26 -4.90 0.56 -7.60
N ALA A 27 -5.59 1.57 -7.07
CA ALA A 27 -5.53 2.92 -7.61
C ALA A 27 -4.16 3.59 -7.46
N ARG A 28 -3.47 3.35 -6.34
CA ARG A 28 -2.17 3.95 -6.03
C ARG A 28 -1.03 2.97 -6.28
N GLY A 29 -1.21 1.67 -6.12
CA GLY A 29 -0.15 0.69 -6.36
C GLY A 29 -0.07 0.26 -7.82
N MET A 30 -1.07 -0.46 -8.31
CA MET A 30 -1.03 -1.10 -9.62
C MET A 30 -1.17 -0.12 -10.79
N LEU A 31 -2.18 0.74 -10.76
CA LEU A 31 -2.51 1.58 -11.92
C LEU A 31 -1.38 2.54 -12.33
N PRO A 32 -0.65 3.21 -11.42
CA PRO A 32 0.44 4.09 -11.83
C PRO A 32 1.54 3.36 -12.58
N VAL A 33 1.92 2.16 -12.12
CA VAL A 33 2.94 1.32 -12.80
C VAL A 33 2.46 0.95 -14.19
N VAL A 34 1.25 0.38 -14.30
CA VAL A 34 0.68 -0.05 -15.58
C VAL A 34 0.54 1.12 -16.54
N TYR A 35 0.02 2.26 -16.08
CA TYR A 35 -0.23 3.42 -16.92
C TYR A 35 1.06 4.03 -17.48
N VAL A 36 2.11 4.13 -16.66
CA VAL A 36 3.42 4.61 -17.14
C VAL A 36 4.01 3.62 -18.13
N SER A 37 3.94 2.32 -17.88
CA SER A 37 4.45 1.30 -18.81
C SER A 37 3.71 1.23 -20.14
N LEU A 38 2.49 1.78 -20.28
CA LEU A 38 1.83 1.91 -21.59
C LEU A 38 2.61 2.81 -22.55
N ALA A 39 3.41 3.75 -22.03
CA ALA A 39 4.30 4.58 -22.83
C ALA A 39 5.61 3.87 -23.23
N TYR A 40 5.92 2.73 -22.61
CA TYR A 40 7.18 1.98 -22.77
C TYR A 40 6.88 0.48 -22.97
N PRO A 41 6.58 0.05 -24.20
CA PRO A 41 6.11 -1.31 -24.50
C PRO A 41 7.02 -2.44 -23.98
N GLU A 42 8.32 -2.21 -23.92
CA GLU A 42 9.33 -3.14 -23.40
C GLU A 42 9.10 -3.52 -21.92
N TYR A 43 8.47 -2.66 -21.13
CA TYR A 43 8.20 -2.90 -19.71
C TYR A 43 6.78 -3.39 -19.42
N LEU A 44 5.91 -3.48 -20.44
CA LEU A 44 4.50 -3.84 -20.28
C LEU A 44 4.31 -5.22 -19.62
N ASN A 45 5.16 -6.18 -19.96
CA ASN A 45 5.13 -7.54 -19.41
C ASN A 45 5.50 -7.57 -17.91
N LEU A 46 6.25 -6.58 -17.43
CA LEU A 46 6.66 -6.46 -16.03
C LEU A 46 5.64 -5.65 -15.21
N ALA A 47 4.92 -4.75 -15.86
CA ALA A 47 4.06 -3.76 -15.22
C ALA A 47 2.91 -4.38 -14.42
N VAL A 48 2.26 -5.42 -14.96
CA VAL A 48 1.15 -6.10 -14.27
C VAL A 48 1.64 -6.94 -13.09
N PRO A 49 2.63 -7.84 -13.23
CA PRO A 49 3.18 -8.58 -12.09
C PRO A 49 3.72 -7.66 -10.99
N TYR A 50 4.47 -6.62 -11.35
CA TYR A 50 5.04 -5.68 -10.38
C TYR A 50 3.98 -4.79 -9.73
N GLY A 51 3.06 -4.25 -10.53
CA GLY A 51 1.94 -3.44 -10.04
C GLY A 51 1.02 -4.22 -9.09
N PHE A 52 0.84 -5.52 -9.32
CA PHE A 52 0.08 -6.38 -8.41
C PHE A 52 0.75 -6.52 -7.04
N VAL A 53 2.07 -6.75 -7.01
CA VAL A 53 2.86 -6.74 -5.76
C VAL A 53 2.65 -5.41 -5.03
N LEU A 54 2.86 -4.29 -5.72
CA LEU A 54 2.74 -2.97 -5.12
C LEU A 54 1.32 -2.69 -4.61
N ALA A 55 0.28 -3.17 -5.31
CA ALA A 55 -1.10 -3.03 -4.85
C ALA A 55 -1.37 -3.77 -3.53
N ILE A 56 -0.79 -4.96 -3.34
CA ILE A 56 -0.88 -5.69 -2.05
C ILE A 56 -0.22 -4.87 -0.95
N TRP A 57 1.01 -4.37 -1.20
CA TRP A 57 1.73 -3.56 -0.23
C TRP A 57 0.97 -2.28 0.16
N VAL A 58 0.42 -1.55 -0.82
CA VAL A 58 -0.36 -0.33 -0.59
C VAL A 58 -1.66 -0.63 0.15
N THR A 59 -2.35 -1.73 -0.18
CA THR A 59 -3.58 -2.18 0.52
C THR A 59 -3.35 -2.28 2.02
N ALA A 60 -2.16 -2.72 2.44
CA ALA A 60 -1.79 -2.76 3.85
C ALA A 60 -1.44 -1.37 4.37
N ASN A 61 -0.43 -0.72 3.79
CA ASN A 61 0.26 0.41 4.41
C ASN A 61 -0.46 1.75 4.28
N GLN A 62 -1.38 1.90 3.32
CA GLN A 62 -2.25 3.08 3.19
C GLN A 62 -3.11 3.31 4.44
N THR A 63 -3.46 2.22 5.13
CA THR A 63 -4.20 2.21 6.41
C THR A 63 -3.49 2.99 7.51
N SER A 64 -2.17 3.20 7.42
CA SER A 64 -1.42 3.95 8.43
C SER A 64 -1.97 5.35 8.68
N LYS A 65 -2.61 5.98 7.67
CA LYS A 65 -3.30 7.26 7.83
C LYS A 65 -4.51 7.17 8.79
N ASP A 66 -5.25 6.08 8.72
CA ASP A 66 -6.53 5.92 9.42
C ASP A 66 -6.33 5.75 10.95
N PHE A 67 -5.09 5.50 11.40
CA PHE A 67 -4.74 5.46 12.82
C PHE A 67 -4.66 6.87 13.40
N GLY A 68 -5.56 7.17 14.33
CA GLY A 68 -5.78 8.50 14.89
C GLY A 68 -7.07 9.19 14.38
N ASP A 69 -7.65 8.69 13.29
CA ASP A 69 -8.87 9.22 12.66
C ASP A 69 -10.12 8.37 12.99
N GLU A 70 -10.03 7.45 13.95
CA GLU A 70 -11.07 6.43 14.20
C GLU A 70 -12.41 7.03 14.61
N VAL A 71 -12.38 8.12 15.39
CA VAL A 71 -13.59 8.83 15.86
C VAL A 71 -14.31 9.48 14.68
N GLY A 72 -13.56 10.12 13.78
CA GLY A 72 -14.10 10.75 12.58
C GLY A 72 -14.68 9.73 11.62
N ASP A 73 -13.94 8.65 11.36
CA ASP A 73 -14.38 7.56 10.48
C ASP A 73 -15.68 6.92 10.98
N LEU A 74 -15.76 6.65 12.28
CA LEU A 74 -16.96 6.09 12.91
C LEU A 74 -18.17 7.03 12.75
N ALA A 75 -17.99 8.34 12.97
CA ALA A 75 -19.06 9.33 12.85
C ALA A 75 -19.66 9.41 11.44
N TYR A 76 -18.85 9.18 10.38
CA TYR A 76 -19.32 9.20 8.99
C TYR A 76 -19.68 7.81 8.43
N GLY A 77 -19.62 6.77 9.27
CA GLY A 77 -19.89 5.38 8.88
C GLY A 77 -18.87 4.82 7.88
N ILE A 78 -17.62 5.26 7.98
CA ILE A 78 -16.48 4.74 7.23
C ILE A 78 -15.99 3.48 7.94
N LYS A 79 -15.76 2.42 7.17
CA LYS A 79 -15.34 1.11 7.69
C LYS A 79 -13.84 0.91 7.47
N SER A 80 -13.00 1.74 8.07
CA SER A 80 -11.55 1.56 8.01
C SER A 80 -11.11 0.33 8.84
N LEU A 81 -9.91 -0.18 8.60
CA LEU A 81 -9.35 -1.31 9.35
C LEU A 81 -9.25 -1.05 10.86
N PRO A 82 -8.72 0.10 11.35
CA PRO A 82 -8.65 0.35 12.78
C PRO A 82 -10.04 0.46 13.42
N VAL A 83 -11.04 1.01 12.72
CA VAL A 83 -12.43 1.07 13.20
C VAL A 83 -13.09 -0.31 13.27
N THR A 84 -12.89 -1.15 12.26
CA THR A 84 -13.63 -2.43 12.15
C THR A 84 -12.95 -3.58 12.90
N LEU A 85 -11.61 -3.67 12.86
CA LEU A 85 -10.85 -4.74 13.52
C LEU A 85 -10.31 -4.33 14.89
N GLY A 86 -10.26 -3.03 15.18
CA GLY A 86 -9.49 -2.48 16.28
C GLY A 86 -7.99 -2.34 15.93
N PRO A 87 -7.25 -1.49 16.66
CA PRO A 87 -5.88 -1.12 16.30
C PRO A 87 -4.90 -2.30 16.29
N ARG A 88 -4.99 -3.21 17.27
CA ARG A 88 -4.07 -4.37 17.36
C ARG A 88 -4.25 -5.34 16.19
N ARG A 89 -5.50 -5.70 15.86
CA ARG A 89 -5.79 -6.62 14.74
C ARG A 89 -5.53 -5.96 13.39
N ALA A 90 -5.75 -4.64 13.29
CA ALA A 90 -5.38 -3.89 12.09
C ALA A 90 -3.87 -3.92 11.84
N ILE A 91 -3.03 -3.72 12.87
CA ILE A 91 -1.56 -3.84 12.73
C ILE A 91 -1.14 -5.25 12.31
N ILE A 92 -1.73 -6.30 12.90
CA ILE A 92 -1.44 -7.69 12.50
C ILE A 92 -1.82 -7.91 11.02
N PHE A 93 -3.01 -7.46 10.62
CA PHE A 93 -3.46 -7.54 9.23
C PHE A 93 -2.49 -6.82 8.28
N MET A 94 -2.06 -5.61 8.64
CA MET A 94 -1.07 -4.86 7.88
C MET A 94 0.26 -5.60 7.77
N ALA A 95 0.75 -6.19 8.85
CA ALA A 95 1.99 -6.94 8.87
C ALA A 95 1.94 -8.18 7.95
N VAL A 96 0.88 -9.00 8.09
CA VAL A 96 0.69 -10.20 7.26
C VAL A 96 0.56 -9.83 5.79
N THR A 97 -0.21 -8.80 5.47
CA THR A 97 -0.43 -8.37 4.08
C THR A 97 0.85 -7.78 3.47
N THR A 98 1.62 -7.02 4.26
CA THR A 98 2.92 -6.48 3.84
C THR A 98 3.92 -7.60 3.57
N LEU A 99 4.04 -8.58 4.48
CA LEU A 99 4.90 -9.75 4.28
C LEU A 99 4.47 -10.56 3.06
N SER A 100 3.15 -10.71 2.85
CA SER A 100 2.59 -11.39 1.68
C SER A 100 2.98 -10.68 0.38
N SER A 101 3.02 -9.36 0.36
CA SER A 101 3.53 -8.60 -0.81
C SER A 101 4.97 -8.99 -1.17
N PHE A 102 5.88 -9.03 -0.19
CA PHE A 102 7.26 -9.45 -0.43
C PHE A 102 7.35 -10.94 -0.79
N GLY A 103 6.51 -11.79 -0.19
CA GLY A 103 6.39 -13.20 -0.58
C GLY A 103 6.00 -13.36 -2.05
N VAL A 104 4.99 -12.62 -2.51
CA VAL A 104 4.54 -12.61 -3.91
C VAL A 104 5.63 -12.07 -4.84
N LEU A 105 6.34 -11.00 -4.44
CA LEU A 105 7.48 -10.47 -5.20
C LEU A 105 8.51 -11.56 -5.47
N ASN A 106 8.98 -12.24 -4.43
CA ASN A 106 10.00 -13.28 -4.56
C ASN A 106 9.47 -14.48 -5.35
N ALA A 107 8.20 -14.87 -5.17
CA ALA A 107 7.59 -15.94 -5.96
C ALA A 107 7.52 -15.61 -7.47
N LEU A 108 7.23 -14.36 -7.83
CA LEU A 108 7.21 -13.92 -9.23
C LEU A 108 8.61 -13.85 -9.84
N ILE A 109 9.62 -13.45 -9.07
CA ILE A 109 11.03 -13.49 -9.49
C ILE A 109 11.48 -14.93 -9.73
N LEU A 110 11.21 -15.85 -8.79
CA LEU A 110 11.59 -17.26 -8.92
C LEU A 110 10.95 -17.96 -10.13
N LYS A 111 9.73 -17.53 -10.50
CA LYS A 111 9.02 -18.04 -11.68
C LYS A 111 9.43 -17.35 -12.99
N GLY A 112 10.32 -16.37 -12.95
CA GLY A 112 10.81 -15.64 -14.13
C GLY A 112 9.84 -14.58 -14.68
N TYR A 113 8.76 -14.24 -13.96
CA TYR A 113 7.86 -13.15 -14.36
C TYR A 113 8.46 -11.76 -14.08
N LEU A 114 9.45 -11.69 -13.20
CA LEU A 114 10.15 -10.46 -12.82
C LEU A 114 11.67 -10.68 -12.87
N PRO A 115 12.48 -9.68 -13.27
CA PRO A 115 13.93 -9.80 -13.30
C PRO A 115 14.53 -10.08 -11.91
N GLY A 116 15.59 -10.88 -11.87
CA GLY A 116 16.32 -11.19 -10.62
C GLY A 116 16.87 -9.95 -9.91
N ALA A 117 17.17 -8.87 -10.64
CA ALA A 117 17.59 -7.60 -10.06
C ALA A 117 16.56 -7.01 -9.09
N LEU A 118 15.26 -7.30 -9.27
CA LEU A 118 14.21 -6.81 -8.37
C LEU A 118 14.22 -7.47 -6.98
N THR A 119 15.09 -8.46 -6.74
CA THR A 119 15.34 -8.97 -5.37
C THR A 119 15.81 -7.86 -4.42
N TRP A 120 16.51 -6.84 -4.93
CA TRP A 120 16.92 -5.67 -4.16
C TRP A 120 15.74 -4.85 -3.62
N VAL A 121 14.54 -4.96 -4.21
CA VAL A 121 13.32 -4.31 -3.71
C VAL A 121 12.92 -4.86 -2.33
N ASN A 122 13.38 -6.05 -1.93
CA ASN A 122 13.18 -6.56 -0.57
C ASN A 122 13.82 -5.67 0.52
N LEU A 123 14.78 -4.80 0.17
CA LEU A 123 15.32 -3.81 1.12
C LEU A 123 14.22 -2.87 1.65
N LEU A 124 13.14 -2.67 0.89
CA LEU A 124 11.98 -1.88 1.31
C LEU A 124 11.18 -2.54 2.44
N SER A 125 11.47 -3.79 2.80
CA SER A 125 10.91 -4.42 4.00
C SER A 125 11.32 -3.69 5.28
N LEU A 126 12.52 -3.07 5.31
CA LEU A 126 13.01 -2.28 6.45
C LEU A 126 12.16 -1.04 6.70
N PRO A 127 12.00 -0.09 5.75
CA PRO A 127 11.12 1.05 5.97
C PRO A 127 9.65 0.63 6.11
N SER A 128 9.22 -0.49 5.52
CA SER A 128 7.88 -1.04 5.78
C SER A 128 7.70 -1.49 7.23
N ALA A 129 8.72 -2.11 7.83
CA ALA A 129 8.69 -2.47 9.26
C ALA A 129 8.68 -1.22 10.15
N LEU A 130 9.34 -0.13 9.74
CA LEU A 130 9.29 1.15 10.46
C LEU A 130 7.87 1.75 10.48
N ILE A 131 7.08 1.60 9.41
CA ILE A 131 5.66 2.02 9.40
C ILE A 131 4.90 1.33 10.54
N LEU A 132 5.01 0.00 10.63
CA LEU A 132 4.34 -0.81 11.65
C LEU A 132 4.86 -0.46 13.06
N TYR A 133 6.17 -0.30 13.22
CA TYR A 133 6.78 0.11 14.48
C TYR A 133 6.26 1.47 14.95
N GLY A 134 6.16 2.45 14.04
CA GLY A 134 5.63 3.77 14.31
C GLY A 134 4.17 3.73 14.81
N LEU A 135 3.36 2.83 14.25
CA LEU A 135 1.97 2.64 14.69
C LEU A 135 1.90 1.97 16.07
N ILE A 136 2.71 0.95 16.32
CA ILE A 136 2.78 0.26 17.63
C ILE A 136 3.20 1.23 18.73
N ARG A 137 4.16 2.11 18.44
CA ARG A 137 4.68 3.10 19.39
C ARG A 137 3.85 4.39 19.45
N GLY A 138 2.85 4.55 18.59
CA GLY A 138 2.04 5.76 18.53
C GLY A 138 2.85 7.03 18.23
N LEU A 139 3.90 6.92 17.41
CA LEU A 139 4.81 8.03 17.12
C LEU A 139 4.11 9.09 16.28
N LYS A 140 3.79 10.23 16.90
CA LYS A 140 3.26 11.41 16.22
C LYS A 140 4.40 12.32 15.79
N PHE A 141 4.29 12.88 14.59
CA PHE A 141 5.25 13.86 14.13
C PHE A 141 4.93 15.21 14.78
N LYS A 142 5.90 15.81 15.48
CA LYS A 142 5.68 17.04 16.28
C LYS A 142 5.29 18.25 15.42
N TYR A 143 5.63 18.24 14.12
CA TYR A 143 5.45 19.36 13.20
C TYR A 143 4.39 19.12 12.12
N GLY A 144 3.56 18.09 12.25
CA GLY A 144 2.50 17.80 11.29
C GLY A 144 1.29 17.14 11.95
N GLU A 145 0.13 17.28 11.33
CA GLU A 145 -1.10 16.57 11.76
C GLU A 145 -0.94 15.04 11.64
N ASN A 146 -0.04 14.59 10.77
CA ASN A 146 0.11 13.19 10.41
C ASN A 146 1.08 12.43 11.34
N ASN A 147 0.82 11.13 11.50
CA ASN A 147 1.73 10.23 12.21
C ASN A 147 3.02 9.95 11.41
N LEU A 148 4.08 9.55 12.09
CA LEU A 148 5.36 9.22 11.45
C LEU A 148 5.20 8.11 10.40
N SER A 149 4.32 7.14 10.69
CA SER A 149 4.01 6.01 9.82
C SER A 149 3.49 6.43 8.45
N TRP A 150 2.73 7.51 8.36
CA TRP A 150 2.19 8.05 7.11
C TRP A 150 3.26 8.70 6.24
N ILE A 151 4.22 9.39 6.86
CA ILE A 151 5.39 9.94 6.17
C ILE A 151 6.25 8.80 5.64
N CYS A 152 6.52 7.79 6.48
CA CYS A 152 7.24 6.59 6.08
C CYS A 152 6.52 5.83 4.96
N PHE A 153 5.19 5.80 4.95
CA PHE A 153 4.41 5.21 3.86
C PHE A 153 4.71 5.89 2.52
N TYR A 154 4.58 7.22 2.41
CA TYR A 154 4.84 7.91 1.15
C TYR A 154 6.31 7.84 0.74
N GLY A 155 7.25 7.93 1.69
CA GLY A 155 8.67 7.74 1.41
C GLY A 155 8.95 6.36 0.83
N THR A 156 8.39 5.31 1.44
CA THR A 156 8.56 3.93 0.97
C THR A 156 7.85 3.72 -0.37
N LEU A 157 6.67 4.30 -0.58
CA LEU A 157 5.95 4.23 -1.85
C LEU A 157 6.75 4.89 -2.98
N GLY A 158 7.41 6.02 -2.73
CA GLY A 158 8.34 6.63 -3.68
C GLY A 158 9.48 5.70 -4.05
N LEU A 159 10.08 5.02 -3.05
CA LEU A 159 11.13 4.04 -3.29
C LEU A 159 10.65 2.81 -4.07
N TRP A 160 9.40 2.39 -3.89
CA TRP A 160 8.77 1.35 -4.71
C TRP A 160 8.70 1.73 -6.19
N TYR A 161 8.67 3.02 -6.54
CA TYR A 161 8.74 3.43 -7.95
C TYR A 161 10.17 3.65 -8.44
N ILE A 162 11.03 4.24 -7.62
CA ILE A 162 12.39 4.65 -8.03
C ILE A 162 13.33 3.46 -8.11
N LEU A 163 13.30 2.56 -7.12
CA LEU A 163 14.29 1.49 -7.04
C LEU A 163 14.27 0.54 -8.25
N PRO A 164 13.10 0.10 -8.78
CA PRO A 164 13.05 -0.69 -10.00
C PRO A 164 13.69 0.00 -11.22
N THR A 165 13.50 1.31 -11.36
CA THR A 165 14.06 2.07 -12.51
C THR A 165 15.58 2.20 -12.49
N LEU A 166 16.20 1.90 -11.35
CA LEU A 166 17.67 1.86 -11.23
C LEU A 166 18.22 0.43 -11.47
N LEU A 167 17.35 -0.56 -11.51
CA LEU A 167 17.71 -1.99 -11.55
C LEU A 167 17.43 -2.63 -12.92
N ILE A 168 16.60 -1.99 -13.75
CA ILE A 168 16.15 -2.43 -15.09
C ILE A 168 16.18 -1.23 -16.02
#